data_AF-A0A544TCG6-F1
#
_entry.id   AF-A0A544TCG6-F1
#
_cell.length_a   1.000
_cell.length_b   1.000
_cell.length_c   1.000
_cell.angle_alpha   90.00
_cell.angle_beta   90.00
_cell.angle_gamma   90.00
#
_symmetry.space_group_name_H-M   'P 1'
#
loop_
_entity.id
_entity.type
_entity.pdbx_description
1 polymer ?
#
loop_
_entity_poly.entity_id
_entity_poly.type
_entity_poly.pdbx_seq_one_letter_code
_entity_poly.pdbx_strand_id
1 'polypeptide(L)'
;MVKLGNIIQTIDAHTMGEAARIVVDGIPKIQGETMMQKKNFMQTEMDYIRKLLMHEPRGHLNMFGAIFTEPCNRECDLGVLFMDSGGYLNMCGHGTIAAITIAVDRNFIDKKEKVLLDTPSGIVECHVTYENDKVQEVSFINVPSFLLKKNVSVLVDKVGTVKIDIAFGGSFFAIADVTQFDFDLDIEAQDKIAEIGVAIRKAANEQLEIQHPEIAEINTIDLVEFSLEIGKNHYKNTVVFGDGQIDRSPCGTGTCAKLATLDLKKGEKIIQDSIIGSRFKGEIVDFTEVQNVRAIIPKITGSAWMTGVHQFSLDETDPYIEGFLLK
;
A
#
# COMPACT_ATOMS: atom_id res chain seq x y z
N MET A 1 -5.57 3.58 -34.39
CA MET A 1 -5.95 4.55 -33.34
C MET A 1 -7.45 4.40 -33.12
N VAL A 2 -7.86 3.88 -31.97
CA VAL A 2 -9.27 3.67 -31.63
C VAL A 2 -9.88 5.04 -31.29
N LYS A 3 -10.94 5.43 -32.00
CA LYS A 3 -11.78 6.59 -31.63
C LYS A 3 -12.45 6.27 -30.30
N LEU A 4 -11.94 6.81 -29.21
CA LEU A 4 -12.58 6.70 -27.91
C LEU A 4 -13.63 7.82 -27.76
N GLY A 5 -14.86 7.44 -27.41
CA GLY A 5 -15.73 8.32 -26.64
C GLY A 5 -15.13 8.42 -25.24
N ASN A 6 -14.32 9.44 -25.03
CA ASN A 6 -13.23 9.50 -24.04
C ASN A 6 -13.69 9.80 -22.60
N ILE A 7 -14.38 8.87 -21.92
CA ILE A 7 -14.68 9.01 -20.48
C ILE A 7 -14.17 7.79 -19.73
N ILE A 8 -13.32 8.03 -18.73
CA ILE A 8 -12.96 7.04 -17.71
C ILE A 8 -13.77 7.32 -16.45
N GLN A 9 -14.47 6.30 -15.95
CA GLN A 9 -15.26 6.42 -14.72
C GLN A 9 -14.45 5.92 -13.53
N THR A 10 -14.41 6.72 -12.47
CA THR A 10 -13.81 6.31 -11.21
C THR A 10 -14.72 6.57 -10.03
N ILE A 11 -14.49 5.82 -8.97
CA ILE A 11 -15.00 6.10 -7.64
C ILE A 11 -13.80 6.42 -6.78
N ASP A 12 -13.72 7.66 -6.31
CA ASP A 12 -12.66 8.08 -5.41
C ASP A 12 -13.10 7.76 -3.98
N ALA A 13 -12.14 7.27 -3.21
CA ALA A 13 -12.28 6.93 -1.81
C ALA A 13 -11.01 7.34 -1.05
N HIS A 14 -11.04 7.19 0.25
CA HIS A 14 -9.83 7.18 1.07
C HIS A 14 -9.90 6.06 2.11
N THR A 15 -8.77 5.43 2.39
CA THR A 15 -8.61 4.49 3.50
C THR A 15 -7.82 5.18 4.59
N MET A 16 -8.49 5.52 5.70
CA MET A 16 -7.81 6.17 6.82
C MET A 16 -6.99 7.42 6.42
N GLY A 17 -7.43 8.13 5.38
CA GLY A 17 -6.84 9.38 4.88
C GLY A 17 -5.98 9.22 3.63
N GLU A 18 -5.51 8.02 3.33
CA GLU A 18 -4.77 7.75 2.09
C GLU A 18 -5.73 7.59 0.91
N ALA A 19 -5.47 8.28 -0.19
CA ALA A 19 -6.35 8.33 -1.35
C ALA A 19 -6.46 6.96 -2.04
N ALA A 20 -7.61 6.69 -2.65
CA ALA A 20 -7.82 5.50 -3.47
C ALA A 20 -8.81 5.82 -4.61
N ARG A 21 -8.27 6.12 -5.79
CA ARG A 21 -9.05 6.29 -7.03
C ARG A 21 -9.29 4.95 -7.69
N ILE A 22 -10.54 4.48 -7.66
CA ILE A 22 -10.92 3.17 -8.19
C ILE A 22 -11.50 3.32 -9.59
N VAL A 23 -10.78 2.87 -10.62
CA VAL A 23 -11.28 2.80 -12.00
C VAL A 23 -12.28 1.66 -12.11
N VAL A 24 -13.51 2.00 -12.50
CA VAL A 24 -14.62 1.04 -12.60
C VAL A 24 -15.11 0.83 -14.03
N ASP A 25 -14.86 1.77 -14.94
CA ASP A 25 -15.23 1.65 -16.35
C ASP A 25 -14.44 2.64 -17.24
N GLY A 26 -14.51 2.44 -18.56
CA GLY A 26 -14.02 3.41 -19.55
C GLY A 26 -12.57 3.21 -20.02
N ILE A 27 -11.92 2.13 -19.58
CA ILE A 27 -10.58 1.76 -20.08
C ILE A 27 -10.64 0.62 -21.11
N PRO A 28 -9.70 0.55 -22.07
CA PRO A 28 -9.61 -0.58 -22.99
C PRO A 28 -9.44 -1.93 -22.27
N LYS A 29 -9.80 -3.01 -22.95
CA LYS A 29 -9.64 -4.37 -22.43
C LYS A 29 -8.18 -4.65 -22.08
N ILE A 30 -7.94 -5.02 -20.82
CA ILE A 30 -6.63 -5.41 -20.31
C ILE A 30 -6.33 -6.85 -20.75
N GLN A 31 -5.18 -7.07 -21.38
CA GLN A 31 -4.74 -8.39 -21.83
C GLN A 31 -3.94 -9.11 -20.73
N GLY A 32 -4.08 -10.43 -20.66
CA GLY A 32 -3.35 -11.29 -19.71
C GLY A 32 -4.23 -12.41 -19.14
N GLU A 33 -3.64 -13.59 -18.99
CA GLU A 33 -4.28 -14.77 -18.38
C GLU A 33 -4.11 -14.79 -16.86
N THR A 34 -3.09 -14.11 -16.33
CA THR A 34 -2.87 -13.91 -14.89
C THR A 34 -2.93 -12.43 -14.51
N MET A 35 -3.19 -12.14 -13.24
CA MET A 35 -3.17 -10.76 -12.73
C MET A 35 -1.81 -10.09 -12.91
N MET A 36 -0.71 -10.85 -12.79
CA MET A 36 0.63 -10.35 -13.07
C MET A 36 0.82 -9.97 -14.54
N GLN A 37 0.31 -10.79 -15.48
CA GLN A 37 0.35 -10.46 -16.90
C GLN A 37 -0.49 -9.22 -17.23
N LYS A 38 -1.68 -9.09 -16.61
CA LYS A 38 -2.53 -7.90 -16.73
C LYS A 38 -1.81 -6.64 -16.21
N LYS A 39 -1.15 -6.74 -15.05
CA LYS A 39 -0.31 -5.65 -14.51
C LYS A 39 0.79 -5.25 -15.50
N ASN A 40 1.54 -6.24 -16.00
CA ASN A 40 2.64 -5.99 -16.94
C ASN A 40 2.15 -5.36 -18.24
N PHE A 41 1.00 -5.79 -18.76
CA PHE A 41 0.36 -5.19 -19.92
C PHE A 41 -0.02 -3.73 -19.66
N MET A 42 -0.64 -3.43 -18.52
CA MET A 42 -0.93 -2.04 -18.14
C MET A 42 0.33 -1.19 -18.06
N GLN A 43 1.40 -1.73 -17.45
CA GLN A 43 2.66 -1.02 -17.27
C GLN A 43 3.43 -0.78 -18.58
N THR A 44 3.34 -1.69 -19.55
CA THR A 44 4.14 -1.63 -20.79
C THR A 44 3.38 -1.00 -21.96
N GLU A 45 2.08 -1.26 -22.07
CA GLU A 45 1.26 -0.86 -23.22
C GLU A 45 0.26 0.26 -22.89
N MET A 46 -0.08 0.46 -21.61
CA MET A 46 -1.18 1.35 -21.20
C MET A 46 -0.84 2.29 -20.04
N ASP A 47 0.45 2.57 -19.80
CA ASP A 47 0.90 3.41 -18.68
C ASP A 47 0.34 4.84 -18.74
N TYR A 48 -0.03 5.30 -19.93
CA TYR A 48 -0.71 6.58 -20.14
C TYR A 48 -1.98 6.71 -19.30
N ILE A 49 -2.69 5.62 -18.99
CA ILE A 49 -3.89 5.63 -18.13
C ILE A 49 -3.51 5.94 -16.69
N ARG A 50 -2.45 5.30 -16.17
CA ARG A 50 -1.96 5.58 -14.83
C ARG A 50 -1.52 7.03 -14.72
N LYS A 51 -0.67 7.52 -15.63
CA LYS A 51 -0.21 8.90 -15.60
C LYS A 51 -1.39 9.87 -15.64
N LEU A 52 -2.32 9.67 -16.59
CA LEU A 52 -3.51 10.51 -16.74
C LEU A 52 -4.33 10.60 -15.44
N LEU A 53 -4.50 9.49 -14.72
CA LEU A 53 -5.35 9.44 -13.54
C LEU A 53 -4.61 9.80 -12.24
N MET A 54 -3.30 9.54 -12.16
CA MET A 54 -2.52 9.74 -10.94
C MET A 54 -1.81 11.11 -10.92
N HIS A 55 -1.47 11.68 -12.07
CA HIS A 55 -0.69 12.92 -12.17
C HIS A 55 -1.59 14.16 -12.26
N GLU A 56 -1.03 15.33 -11.98
CA GLU A 56 -1.73 16.60 -12.21
C GLU A 56 -2.06 16.75 -13.70
N PRO A 57 -3.20 17.37 -14.07
CA PRO A 57 -4.14 18.12 -13.23
C PRO A 57 -5.27 17.26 -12.63
N ARG A 58 -5.30 15.95 -12.88
CA ARG A 58 -6.42 15.08 -12.51
C ARG A 58 -6.19 14.40 -11.15
N GLY A 59 -4.94 14.11 -10.84
CA GLY A 59 -4.46 13.60 -9.56
C GLY A 59 -3.41 14.55 -8.97
N HIS A 60 -2.42 13.97 -8.29
CA HIS A 60 -1.30 14.66 -7.65
C HIS A 60 -0.21 13.65 -7.28
N LEU A 61 0.98 14.11 -6.89
CA LEU A 61 2.12 13.25 -6.53
C LEU A 61 1.77 12.11 -5.56
N ASN A 62 0.85 12.38 -4.64
CA ASN A 62 0.40 11.46 -3.59
C ASN A 62 -0.86 10.65 -3.95
N MET A 63 -1.27 10.62 -5.22
CA MET A 63 -2.48 9.91 -5.63
C MET A 63 -2.16 8.43 -5.74
N PHE A 64 -3.07 7.62 -5.21
CA PHE A 64 -3.06 6.17 -5.33
C PHE A 64 -4.38 5.72 -5.95
N GLY A 65 -4.34 4.62 -6.70
CA GLY A 65 -5.50 4.08 -7.37
C GLY A 65 -5.49 2.57 -7.53
N ALA A 66 -6.64 2.07 -7.93
CA ALA A 66 -6.83 0.69 -8.31
C ALA A 66 -7.72 0.59 -9.54
N ILE A 67 -7.63 -0.53 -10.26
CA ILE A 67 -8.44 -0.82 -11.43
C ILE A 67 -9.20 -2.11 -11.17
N PHE A 68 -10.52 -2.04 -11.22
CA PHE A 68 -11.36 -3.23 -11.18
C PHE A 68 -11.27 -3.99 -12.50
N THR A 69 -11.16 -5.30 -12.38
CA THR A 69 -11.07 -6.23 -13.51
C THR A 69 -11.84 -7.49 -13.19
N GLU A 70 -12.22 -8.24 -14.23
CA GLU A 70 -12.61 -9.63 -14.04
C GLU A 70 -11.45 -10.42 -13.40
N PRO A 71 -11.70 -11.25 -12.37
CA PRO A 71 -10.66 -12.08 -11.80
C PRO A 71 -10.14 -13.10 -12.82
N CYS A 72 -8.84 -13.43 -12.75
CA CYS A 72 -8.24 -14.52 -13.51
C CYS A 72 -8.54 -15.88 -12.86
N ASN A 73 -8.59 -15.92 -11.53
CA ASN A 73 -9.02 -17.09 -10.77
C ASN A 73 -10.54 -17.09 -10.57
N ARG A 74 -11.20 -18.20 -10.92
CA ARG A 74 -12.67 -18.36 -10.82
C ARG A 74 -13.19 -18.43 -9.38
N GLU A 75 -12.33 -18.67 -8.40
CA GLU A 75 -12.70 -18.66 -6.98
C GLU A 75 -12.76 -17.24 -6.41
N CYS A 76 -12.13 -16.26 -7.09
CA CYS A 76 -12.12 -14.87 -6.64
C CYS A 76 -13.40 -14.13 -7.03
N ASP A 77 -13.81 -13.21 -6.18
CA ASP A 77 -14.98 -12.36 -6.39
C ASP A 77 -14.67 -11.13 -7.26
N LEU A 78 -13.42 -10.66 -7.25
CA LEU A 78 -12.98 -9.47 -7.96
C LEU A 78 -11.49 -9.55 -8.31
N GLY A 79 -11.09 -9.09 -9.49
CA GLY A 79 -9.69 -8.85 -9.83
C GLY A 79 -9.32 -7.39 -9.66
N VAL A 80 -8.16 -7.10 -9.05
CA VAL A 80 -7.69 -5.72 -8.86
C VAL A 80 -6.22 -5.54 -9.25
N LEU A 81 -5.95 -4.44 -9.96
CA LEU A 81 -4.59 -3.94 -10.21
C LEU A 81 -4.38 -2.64 -9.45
N PHE A 82 -3.23 -2.47 -8.79
CA PHE A 82 -2.91 -1.28 -8.02
C PHE A 82 -1.93 -0.37 -8.76
N MET A 83 -2.07 0.95 -8.59
CA MET A 83 -1.20 1.93 -9.23
C MET A 83 -1.02 3.19 -8.37
N ASP A 84 0.12 3.86 -8.53
CA ASP A 84 0.43 5.15 -7.90
C ASP A 84 1.11 6.10 -8.90
N SER A 85 1.62 7.23 -8.42
CA SER A 85 2.34 8.19 -9.24
C SER A 85 3.68 7.67 -9.79
N GLY A 86 4.25 6.60 -9.22
CA GLY A 86 5.47 5.95 -9.69
C GLY A 86 5.25 4.82 -10.69
N GLY A 87 4.24 3.98 -10.48
CA GLY A 87 4.03 2.77 -11.28
C GLY A 87 2.88 1.88 -10.80
N TYR A 88 3.02 0.58 -11.01
CA TYR A 88 2.04 -0.44 -10.65
C TYR A 88 2.54 -1.36 -9.54
N LEU A 89 1.75 -1.53 -8.49
CA LEU A 89 2.10 -2.33 -7.32
C LEU A 89 1.52 -3.74 -7.42
N ASN A 90 2.20 -4.72 -6.83
CA ASN A 90 1.70 -6.09 -6.79
C ASN A 90 0.56 -6.26 -5.77
N MET A 91 0.63 -5.53 -4.65
CA MET A 91 -0.37 -5.49 -3.60
C MET A 91 -0.33 -4.14 -2.90
N CYS A 92 -1.47 -3.69 -2.37
CA CYS A 92 -1.54 -2.55 -1.46
C CYS A 92 -2.61 -2.78 -0.39
N GLY A 93 -2.24 -2.63 0.89
CA GLY A 93 -3.16 -2.87 2.00
C GLY A 93 -4.30 -1.86 2.07
N HIS A 94 -3.98 -0.56 2.01
CA HIS A 94 -5.01 0.48 2.06
C HIS A 94 -5.90 0.45 0.80
N GLY A 95 -5.30 0.14 -0.36
CA GLY A 95 -6.01 -0.02 -1.63
C GLY A 95 -6.94 -1.23 -1.63
N THR A 96 -6.55 -2.33 -0.97
CA THR A 96 -7.40 -3.51 -0.76
C THR A 96 -8.63 -3.17 0.08
N ILE A 97 -8.44 -2.47 1.20
CA ILE A 97 -9.56 -2.04 2.06
C ILE A 97 -10.53 -1.15 1.27
N ALA A 98 -10.02 -0.17 0.52
CA ALA A 98 -10.84 0.71 -0.33
C ALA A 98 -11.56 -0.07 -1.44
N ALA A 99 -10.86 -0.94 -2.18
CA ALA A 99 -11.41 -1.73 -3.25
C ALA A 99 -12.60 -2.59 -2.78
N ILE A 100 -12.42 -3.33 -1.68
CA ILE A 100 -13.47 -4.18 -1.12
C ILE A 100 -14.66 -3.34 -0.62
N THR A 101 -14.37 -2.24 0.08
CA THR A 101 -15.41 -1.33 0.59
C THR A 101 -16.27 -0.80 -0.55
N ILE A 102 -15.63 -0.26 -1.60
CA ILE A 102 -16.34 0.29 -2.76
C ILE A 102 -17.03 -0.80 -3.58
N ALA A 103 -16.40 -1.95 -3.78
CA ALA A 103 -17.00 -3.04 -4.54
C ALA A 103 -18.30 -3.52 -3.92
N VAL A 104 -18.34 -3.65 -2.58
CA VAL A 104 -19.54 -4.07 -1.85
C VAL A 104 -20.57 -2.93 -1.75
N ASP A 105 -20.19 -1.75 -1.27
CA ASP A 105 -21.12 -0.62 -1.07
C ASP A 105 -21.78 -0.14 -2.38
N ARG A 106 -21.15 -0.41 -3.54
CA ARG A 106 -21.65 -0.04 -4.87
C ARG A 106 -22.17 -1.23 -5.68
N ASN A 107 -22.28 -2.41 -5.06
CA ASN A 107 -22.82 -3.64 -5.66
C ASN A 107 -22.07 -4.10 -6.93
N PHE A 108 -20.75 -3.88 -7.00
CA PHE A 108 -19.91 -4.55 -8.01
C PHE A 108 -19.71 -6.03 -7.67
N ILE A 109 -19.76 -6.37 -6.39
CA ILE A 109 -19.79 -7.74 -5.89
C ILE A 109 -20.89 -7.90 -4.84
N ASP A 110 -21.34 -9.13 -4.61
CA ASP A 110 -22.32 -9.43 -3.59
C ASP A 110 -21.78 -9.20 -2.18
N LYS A 111 -22.68 -8.82 -1.26
CA LYS A 111 -22.40 -8.71 0.17
C LYS A 111 -22.02 -10.09 0.74
N LYS A 112 -20.79 -10.24 1.24
CA LYS A 112 -20.24 -11.47 1.84
C LYS A 112 -19.29 -11.13 2.98
N GLU A 113 -19.32 -11.93 4.05
CA GLU A 113 -18.37 -11.79 5.17
C GLU A 113 -16.92 -12.12 4.78
N LYS A 114 -16.75 -12.94 3.74
CA LYS A 114 -15.46 -13.33 3.17
C LYS A 114 -15.48 -13.05 1.67
N VAL A 115 -14.52 -12.26 1.22
CA VAL A 115 -14.31 -11.90 -0.19
C VAL A 115 -12.89 -12.29 -0.58
N LEU A 116 -12.75 -12.93 -1.74
CA LEU A 116 -11.45 -13.31 -2.31
C LEU A 116 -11.09 -12.33 -3.43
N LEU A 117 -9.99 -11.61 -3.24
CA LEU A 117 -9.47 -10.64 -4.20
C LEU A 117 -8.34 -11.27 -5.01
N ASP A 118 -8.46 -11.29 -6.34
CA ASP A 118 -7.38 -11.69 -7.25
C ASP A 118 -6.45 -10.51 -7.50
N THR A 119 -5.18 -10.63 -7.11
CA THR A 119 -4.17 -9.56 -7.24
C THR A 119 -2.93 -10.10 -7.95
N PRO A 120 -2.03 -9.23 -8.46
CA PRO A 120 -0.74 -9.68 -8.99
C PRO A 120 0.10 -10.48 -7.97
N SER A 121 -0.07 -10.24 -6.67
CA SER A 121 0.56 -11.03 -5.59
C SER A 121 -0.15 -12.35 -5.27
N GLY A 122 -1.25 -12.67 -5.95
CA GLY A 122 -2.08 -13.84 -5.68
C GLY A 122 -3.41 -13.50 -5.02
N ILE A 123 -4.09 -14.53 -4.50
CA ILE A 123 -5.39 -14.38 -3.85
C ILE A 123 -5.20 -13.75 -2.47
N VAL A 124 -5.92 -12.66 -2.20
CA VAL A 124 -6.00 -12.03 -0.89
C VAL A 124 -7.37 -12.33 -0.29
N GLU A 125 -7.36 -12.98 0.87
CA GLU A 125 -8.57 -13.21 1.65
C GLU A 125 -8.92 -11.98 2.48
N CYS A 126 -10.11 -11.42 2.24
CA CYS A 126 -10.64 -10.27 2.94
C CYS A 126 -11.87 -10.65 3.76
N HIS A 127 -11.91 -10.21 5.02
CA HIS A 127 -13.07 -10.33 5.89
C HIS A 127 -13.76 -8.98 6.04
N VAL A 128 -15.06 -8.94 5.80
CA VAL A 128 -15.85 -7.71 5.79
C VAL A 128 -16.78 -7.70 6.99
N THR A 129 -16.63 -6.68 7.83
CA THR A 129 -17.54 -6.40 8.94
C THR A 129 -18.52 -5.33 8.50
N TYR A 130 -19.80 -5.55 8.75
CA TYR A 130 -20.87 -4.64 8.38
C TYR A 130 -21.47 -3.96 9.61
N GLU A 131 -21.84 -2.69 9.44
CA GLU A 131 -22.74 -1.99 10.35
C GLU A 131 -24.00 -1.64 9.56
N ASN A 132 -25.10 -2.34 9.88
CA ASN A 132 -26.30 -2.39 9.04
C ASN A 132 -25.98 -2.88 7.61
N ASP A 133 -26.26 -2.06 6.60
CA ASP A 133 -26.01 -2.39 5.19
C ASP A 133 -24.75 -1.76 4.60
N LYS A 134 -23.91 -1.15 5.45
CA LYS A 134 -22.67 -0.52 5.03
C LYS A 134 -21.46 -1.30 5.52
N VAL A 135 -20.41 -1.36 4.70
CA VAL A 135 -19.10 -1.86 5.15
C VAL A 135 -18.55 -0.95 6.27
N GLN A 136 -18.27 -1.54 7.43
CA GLN A 136 -17.70 -0.84 8.58
C GLN A 136 -16.18 -0.93 8.57
N GLU A 137 -15.66 -2.16 8.47
CA GLU A 137 -14.23 -2.46 8.47
C GLU A 137 -13.96 -3.62 7.51
N VAL A 138 -12.81 -3.57 6.84
CA VAL A 138 -12.28 -4.69 6.06
C VAL A 138 -10.98 -5.13 6.72
N SER A 139 -10.86 -6.44 6.91
CA SER A 139 -9.61 -7.07 7.31
C SER A 139 -9.03 -7.88 6.17
N PHE A 140 -7.71 -7.94 6.03
CA PHE A 140 -7.07 -8.89 5.12
C PHE A 140 -5.93 -9.60 5.83
N ILE A 141 -5.71 -10.86 5.46
CA ILE A 141 -4.55 -11.65 5.89
C ILE A 141 -3.44 -11.41 4.87
N ASN A 142 -2.30 -10.90 5.35
CA ASN A 142 -1.16 -10.63 4.48
C ASN A 142 -0.27 -11.87 4.34
N VAL A 143 0.68 -11.80 3.41
CA VAL A 143 1.75 -12.79 3.25
C VAL A 143 2.58 -12.94 4.53
N PRO A 144 3.28 -14.08 4.72
CA PRO A 144 4.19 -14.27 5.84
C PRO A 144 5.12 -13.06 6.02
N SER A 145 5.15 -12.50 7.23
CA SER A 145 5.93 -11.32 7.57
C SER A 145 6.98 -11.66 8.62
N PHE A 146 8.19 -11.13 8.51
CA PHE A 146 9.32 -11.55 9.33
C PHE A 146 10.33 -10.43 9.55
N LEU A 147 11.02 -10.48 10.70
CA LEU A 147 12.19 -9.65 10.97
C LEU A 147 13.43 -10.32 10.35
N LEU A 148 14.09 -9.65 9.41
CA LEU A 148 15.28 -10.15 8.74
C LEU A 148 16.56 -9.78 9.49
N LYS A 149 16.71 -8.52 9.90
CA LYS A 149 17.85 -8.04 10.68
C LYS A 149 17.38 -7.09 11.76
N LYS A 150 17.90 -7.24 12.98
CA LYS A 150 17.55 -6.40 14.14
C LYS A 150 18.69 -5.45 14.47
N ASN A 151 18.37 -4.19 14.74
CA ASN A 151 19.26 -3.17 15.29
C ASN A 151 20.56 -2.99 14.49
N VAL A 152 20.43 -2.89 13.16
CA VAL A 152 21.54 -2.67 12.22
C VAL A 152 21.86 -1.19 12.15
N SER A 153 23.14 -0.84 12.22
CA SER A 153 23.59 0.54 12.04
C SER A 153 23.85 0.84 10.57
N VAL A 154 23.32 1.96 10.07
CA VAL A 154 23.61 2.51 8.75
C VAL A 154 24.14 3.94 8.89
N LEU A 155 25.16 4.30 8.10
CA LEU A 155 25.68 5.67 8.06
C LEU A 155 24.91 6.48 7.02
N VAL A 156 24.13 7.45 7.48
CA VAL A 156 23.25 8.26 6.63
C VAL A 156 23.86 9.65 6.44
N ASP A 157 24.00 10.08 5.19
CA ASP A 157 24.54 11.40 4.86
C ASP A 157 23.74 12.50 5.56
N LYS A 158 24.45 13.49 6.14
CA LYS A 158 23.91 14.61 6.93
C LYS A 158 23.12 14.27 8.21
N VAL A 159 22.83 12.99 8.46
CA VAL A 159 22.08 12.53 9.65
C VAL A 159 23.00 11.84 10.66
N GLY A 160 23.99 11.08 10.19
CA GLY A 160 24.90 10.30 11.03
C GLY A 160 24.53 8.82 11.11
N THR A 161 24.91 8.15 12.20
CA THR A 161 24.60 6.71 12.37
C THR A 161 23.18 6.52 12.87
N VAL A 162 22.36 5.81 12.10
CA VAL A 162 20.97 5.47 12.44
C VAL A 162 20.88 3.96 12.66
N LYS A 163 20.19 3.53 13.73
CA LYS A 163 19.86 2.13 13.96
C LYS A 163 18.47 1.83 13.39
N ILE A 164 18.40 0.75 12.61
CA ILE A 164 17.18 0.30 11.96
C ILE A 164 16.97 -1.20 12.16
N ASP A 165 15.71 -1.60 12.24
CA ASP A 165 15.29 -2.98 12.00
C ASP A 165 14.95 -3.15 10.52
N ILE A 166 15.33 -4.28 9.92
CA ILE A 166 14.92 -4.65 8.57
C ILE A 166 13.88 -5.75 8.67
N ALA A 167 12.65 -5.46 8.27
CA ALA A 167 11.53 -6.40 8.34
C ALA A 167 10.77 -6.45 7.02
N PHE A 168 10.19 -7.62 6.73
CA PHE A 168 9.37 -7.86 5.56
C PHE A 168 7.90 -7.94 5.97
N GLY A 169 7.05 -7.18 5.27
CA GLY A 169 5.60 -7.16 5.44
C GLY A 169 4.83 -7.22 4.12
N GLY A 170 5.42 -7.82 3.09
CA GLY A 170 4.99 -7.71 1.68
C GLY A 170 5.99 -6.90 0.83
N SER A 171 6.68 -5.97 1.46
CA SER A 171 7.90 -5.28 0.98
C SER A 171 8.90 -5.22 2.14
N PHE A 172 10.18 -4.95 1.86
CA PHE A 172 11.15 -4.69 2.91
C PHE A 172 11.07 -3.25 3.40
N PHE A 173 11.06 -3.12 4.73
CA PHE A 173 11.05 -1.86 5.45
C PHE A 173 12.34 -1.73 6.25
N ALA A 174 12.92 -0.53 6.24
CA ALA A 174 13.80 -0.08 7.30
C ALA A 174 12.95 0.64 8.36
N ILE A 175 12.84 0.06 9.55
CA ILE A 175 12.06 0.60 10.67
C ILE A 175 13.02 1.32 11.62
N ALA A 176 12.87 2.63 11.74
CA ALA A 176 13.66 3.48 12.61
C ALA A 176 12.82 3.99 13.79
N ASP A 177 13.36 3.92 15.00
CA ASP A 177 12.74 4.61 16.14
C ASP A 177 12.89 6.13 15.97
N VAL A 178 11.78 6.87 16.07
CA VAL A 178 11.78 8.33 15.91
C VAL A 178 12.65 9.03 16.95
N THR A 179 12.86 8.45 18.14
CA THR A 179 13.65 9.09 19.20
C THR A 179 15.12 9.27 18.84
N GLN A 180 15.56 8.74 17.70
CA GLN A 180 16.90 8.96 17.15
C GLN A 180 17.05 10.30 16.42
N PHE A 181 15.94 11.02 16.19
CA PHE A 181 15.92 12.24 15.39
C PHE A 181 15.37 13.42 16.18
N ASP A 182 15.76 14.62 15.75
CA ASP A 182 15.31 15.90 16.33
C ASP A 182 14.03 16.40 15.63
N PHE A 183 12.97 15.57 15.63
CA PHE A 183 11.63 15.94 15.15
C PHE A 183 10.57 15.04 15.80
N ASP A 184 9.35 15.57 15.91
CA ASP A 184 8.18 14.81 16.32
C ASP A 184 7.49 14.16 15.10
N LEU A 185 6.76 13.05 15.31
CA LEU A 185 5.94 12.46 14.26
C LEU A 185 4.64 13.26 14.06
N ASP A 186 4.73 14.40 13.41
CA ASP A 186 3.61 15.27 13.07
C ASP A 186 3.70 15.82 11.63
N ILE A 187 2.62 16.48 11.19
CA ILE A 187 2.49 16.95 9.80
C ILE A 187 3.45 18.10 9.53
N GLU A 188 3.75 18.90 10.54
CA GLU A 188 4.68 20.02 10.51
C GLU A 188 6.11 19.56 10.17
N ALA A 189 6.50 18.36 10.61
CA ALA A 189 7.80 17.75 10.31
C ALA A 189 7.87 16.97 8.98
N GLN A 190 6.80 16.94 8.17
CA GLN A 190 6.70 16.04 7.01
C GLN A 190 7.86 16.16 6.00
N ASP A 191 8.32 17.37 5.70
CA ASP A 191 9.40 17.57 4.71
C ASP A 191 10.73 16.99 5.21
N LYS A 192 11.02 17.18 6.51
CA LYS A 192 12.21 16.63 7.18
C LYS A 192 12.14 15.11 7.27
N ILE A 193 10.95 14.56 7.57
CA ILE A 193 10.68 13.12 7.59
C ILE A 193 10.94 12.52 6.21
N ALA A 194 10.41 13.14 5.15
CA ALA A 194 10.60 12.69 3.78
C ALA A 194 12.08 12.70 3.37
N GLU A 195 12.79 13.81 3.62
CA GLU A 195 14.23 13.93 3.31
C GLU A 195 15.05 12.84 4.00
N ILE A 196 14.85 12.67 5.31
CA ILE A 196 15.60 11.69 6.11
C ILE A 196 15.21 10.25 5.72
N GLY A 197 13.93 9.99 5.43
CA GLY A 197 13.47 8.68 4.99
C GLY A 197 14.10 8.26 3.66
N VAL A 198 14.16 9.16 2.67
CA VAL A 198 14.85 8.90 1.40
C VAL A 198 16.34 8.66 1.63
N ALA A 199 16.99 9.45 2.50
CA ALA A 199 18.41 9.30 2.82
C ALA A 199 18.70 7.95 3.52
N ILE A 200 17.88 7.54 4.48
CA ILE A 200 17.99 6.24 5.16
C ILE A 200 17.84 5.11 4.16
N ARG A 201 16.80 5.16 3.30
CA ARG A 201 16.55 4.10 2.32
C ARG A 201 17.73 3.94 1.36
N LYS A 202 18.26 5.05 0.86
CA LYS A 202 19.44 5.05 -0.01
C LYS A 202 20.64 4.42 0.69
N ALA A 203 20.99 4.92 1.89
CA ALA A 203 22.11 4.43 2.66
C ALA A 203 22.00 2.93 3.00
N ALA A 204 20.81 2.48 3.37
CA ALA A 204 20.56 1.08 3.71
C ALA A 204 20.72 0.16 2.48
N ASN A 205 20.20 0.54 1.31
CA ASN A 205 20.40 -0.25 0.08
C ASN A 205 21.85 -0.23 -0.42
N GLU A 206 22.61 0.83 -0.18
CA GLU A 206 24.04 0.89 -0.54
C GLU A 206 24.94 0.08 0.40
N GLN A 207 24.56 -0.07 1.68
CA GLN A 207 25.39 -0.67 2.73
C GLN A 207 24.99 -2.09 3.11
N LEU A 208 23.76 -2.52 2.82
CA LEU A 208 23.22 -3.80 3.24
C LEU A 208 22.82 -4.66 2.03
N GLU A 209 23.21 -5.92 2.07
CA GLU A 209 22.67 -6.94 1.17
C GLU A 209 21.35 -7.46 1.73
N ILE A 210 20.29 -7.30 0.94
CA ILE A 210 18.91 -7.65 1.27
C ILE A 210 18.39 -8.65 0.23
N GLN A 211 17.78 -9.72 0.69
CA GLN A 211 17.22 -10.75 -0.19
C GLN A 211 16.05 -11.41 0.53
N HIS A 212 14.90 -11.50 -0.13
CA HIS A 212 13.80 -12.34 0.34
C HIS A 212 14.20 -13.82 0.19
N PRO A 213 14.03 -14.68 1.22
CA PRO A 213 14.55 -16.05 1.17
C PRO A 213 13.99 -16.90 0.01
N GLU A 214 12.73 -16.68 -0.37
CA GLU A 214 12.03 -17.48 -1.37
C GLU A 214 11.79 -16.77 -2.71
N ILE A 215 11.92 -15.44 -2.76
CA ILE A 215 11.49 -14.63 -3.91
C ILE A 215 12.69 -13.80 -4.35
N ALA A 216 13.40 -14.27 -5.37
CA ALA A 216 14.67 -13.70 -5.80
C ALA A 216 14.55 -12.22 -6.21
N GLU A 217 13.40 -11.85 -6.77
CA GLU A 217 13.09 -10.51 -7.28
C GLU A 217 12.90 -9.46 -6.17
N ILE A 218 12.66 -9.87 -4.92
CA ILE A 218 12.51 -8.95 -3.79
C ILE A 218 13.86 -8.88 -3.06
N ASN A 219 14.65 -7.87 -3.41
CA ASN A 219 16.04 -7.73 -2.96
C ASN A 219 16.46 -6.28 -2.63
N THR A 220 15.48 -5.39 -2.44
CA THR A 220 15.70 -3.98 -2.06
C THR A 220 14.83 -3.60 -0.87
N ILE A 221 15.27 -2.58 -0.12
CA ILE A 221 14.43 -1.88 0.87
C ILE A 221 13.69 -0.77 0.14
N ASP A 222 12.36 -0.88 0.08
CA ASP A 222 11.55 0.04 -0.72
C ASP A 222 10.97 1.18 0.13
N LEU A 223 10.80 0.94 1.44
CA LEU A 223 10.12 1.84 2.38
C LEU A 223 10.91 2.05 3.66
N VAL A 224 10.72 3.23 4.28
CA VAL A 224 11.23 3.55 5.61
C VAL A 224 10.05 3.87 6.52
N GLU A 225 9.95 3.17 7.64
CA GLU A 225 8.96 3.46 8.68
C GLU A 225 9.66 4.17 9.84
N PHE A 226 9.20 5.38 10.18
CA PHE A 226 9.53 5.98 11.47
C PHE A 226 8.45 5.58 12.47
N SER A 227 8.86 4.91 13.54
CA SER A 227 7.96 4.31 14.52
C SER A 227 8.19 4.91 15.91
N LEU A 228 7.10 5.12 16.65
CA LEU A 228 7.11 5.58 18.03
C LEU A 228 6.15 4.72 18.85
N GLU A 229 6.61 4.14 19.95
CA GLU A 229 5.73 3.50 20.93
C GLU A 229 5.09 4.58 21.82
N ILE A 230 3.76 4.66 21.80
CA ILE A 230 2.98 5.65 22.57
C ILE A 230 2.15 5.02 23.68
N GLY A 231 2.16 3.69 23.79
CA GLY A 231 1.51 2.93 24.84
C GLY A 231 1.69 1.44 24.63
N LYS A 232 1.19 0.64 25.58
CA LYS A 232 1.26 -0.82 25.48
C LYS A 232 0.54 -1.30 24.22
N ASN A 233 1.26 -1.94 23.31
CA ASN A 233 0.75 -2.39 22.01
C ASN A 233 0.09 -1.26 21.20
N HIS A 234 0.55 -0.02 21.39
CA HIS A 234 0.04 1.16 20.69
C HIS A 234 1.20 1.97 20.17
N TYR A 235 1.29 2.09 18.85
CA TYR A 235 2.37 2.78 18.16
C TYR A 235 1.81 3.86 17.26
N LYS A 236 2.63 4.87 16.99
CA LYS A 236 2.42 5.86 15.93
C LYS A 236 3.51 5.67 14.88
N ASN A 237 3.16 5.78 13.59
CA ASN A 237 4.15 5.78 12.53
C ASN A 237 3.87 6.79 11.42
N THR A 238 4.87 6.90 10.56
CA THR A 238 4.75 7.43 9.21
C THR A 238 5.69 6.63 8.31
N VAL A 239 5.25 6.37 7.08
CA VAL A 239 6.03 5.61 6.10
C VAL A 239 6.42 6.52 4.95
N VAL A 240 7.71 6.56 4.66
CA VAL A 240 8.29 7.25 3.50
C VAL A 240 8.58 6.23 2.41
N PHE A 241 8.10 6.52 1.21
CA PHE A 241 8.27 5.67 0.03
C PHE A 241 8.45 6.52 -1.25
N GLY A 242 8.65 5.84 -2.39
CA GLY A 242 8.82 6.49 -3.68
C GLY A 242 9.92 7.56 -3.65
N ASP A 243 9.66 8.75 -4.17
CA ASP A 243 10.57 9.89 -4.18
C ASP A 243 10.41 10.81 -2.94
N GLY A 244 9.93 10.27 -1.81
CA GLY A 244 9.68 11.02 -0.58
C GLY A 244 8.20 11.21 -0.25
N GLN A 245 7.30 10.48 -0.90
CA GLN A 245 5.89 10.45 -0.50
C GLN A 245 5.74 9.90 0.92
N ILE A 246 4.75 10.43 1.64
CA ILE A 246 4.38 10.03 3.00
C ILE A 246 3.02 9.36 2.98
N ASP A 247 2.91 8.14 3.52
CA ASP A 247 1.62 7.46 3.68
C ASP A 247 0.80 8.17 4.78
N ARG A 248 -0.44 8.57 4.46
CA ARG A 248 -1.37 9.19 5.42
C ARG A 248 -2.09 8.14 6.24
N SER A 249 -2.15 6.90 5.76
CA SER A 249 -2.60 5.76 6.55
C SER A 249 -1.45 5.23 7.43
N PRO A 250 -1.72 4.36 8.41
CA PRO A 250 -0.68 3.69 9.20
C PRO A 250 0.18 2.69 8.40
N CYS A 251 -0.03 2.59 7.08
CA CYS A 251 0.56 1.65 6.14
C CYS A 251 0.30 0.17 6.50
N GLY A 252 -0.49 -0.53 5.69
CA GLY A 252 -0.86 -1.93 5.98
C GLY A 252 0.34 -2.89 6.00
N THR A 253 1.21 -2.80 4.99
CA THR A 253 2.43 -3.61 4.89
C THR A 253 3.47 -3.21 5.93
N GLY A 254 3.58 -1.90 6.26
CA GLY A 254 4.40 -1.41 7.37
C GLY A 254 3.94 -1.95 8.72
N THR A 255 2.63 -1.90 9.00
CA THR A 255 2.04 -2.49 10.22
C THR A 255 2.32 -4.00 10.31
N CYS A 256 2.32 -4.73 9.19
CA CYS A 256 2.70 -6.16 9.16
C CYS A 256 4.19 -6.35 9.50
N ALA A 257 5.07 -5.54 8.92
CA ALA A 257 6.50 -5.57 9.19
C ALA A 257 6.78 -5.23 10.67
N LYS A 258 6.11 -4.21 11.22
CA LYS A 258 6.17 -3.83 12.63
C LYS A 258 5.72 -4.95 13.55
N LEU A 259 4.58 -5.60 13.28
CA LEU A 259 4.13 -6.76 14.05
C LEU A 259 5.20 -7.86 14.13
N ALA A 260 5.92 -8.10 13.02
CA ALA A 260 6.97 -9.10 12.97
C ALA A 260 8.22 -8.75 13.80
N THR A 261 8.38 -7.49 14.22
CA THR A 261 9.47 -7.06 15.11
C THR A 261 9.13 -7.18 16.60
N LEU A 262 7.86 -7.39 16.94
CA LEU A 262 7.36 -7.40 18.31
C LEU A 262 7.29 -8.82 18.88
N ASP A 263 7.45 -8.94 20.21
CA ASP A 263 7.30 -10.19 20.93
C ASP A 263 5.85 -10.37 21.39
N LEU A 264 4.99 -10.72 20.43
CA LEU A 264 3.55 -10.91 20.63
C LEU A 264 3.16 -12.38 20.42
N LYS A 265 2.08 -12.80 21.08
CA LYS A 265 1.49 -14.14 20.93
C LYS A 265 0.39 -14.14 19.87
N LYS A 266 0.05 -15.33 19.38
CA LYS A 266 -1.10 -15.56 18.50
C LYS A 266 -2.37 -14.98 19.13
N GLY A 267 -3.11 -14.19 18.35
CA GLY A 267 -4.33 -13.48 18.75
C GLY A 267 -4.10 -12.13 19.44
N GLU A 268 -2.86 -11.77 19.78
CA GLU A 268 -2.56 -10.44 20.31
C GLU A 268 -2.61 -9.38 19.22
N LYS A 269 -3.03 -8.17 19.64
CA LYS A 269 -3.33 -7.05 18.75
C LYS A 269 -2.51 -5.83 19.10
N ILE A 270 -2.22 -5.03 18.10
CA ILE A 270 -1.70 -3.67 18.23
C ILE A 270 -2.67 -2.67 17.60
N ILE A 271 -2.57 -1.44 18.07
CA ILE A 271 -3.11 -0.27 17.38
C ILE A 271 -1.94 0.49 16.77
N GLN A 272 -2.06 0.80 15.48
CA GLN A 272 -1.10 1.62 14.74
C GLN A 272 -1.78 2.93 14.33
N ASP A 273 -1.33 4.05 14.89
CA ASP A 273 -1.76 5.39 14.53
C ASP A 273 -0.86 5.95 13.41
N SER A 274 -1.42 6.68 12.46
CA SER A 274 -0.64 7.39 11.43
C SER A 274 -0.22 8.79 11.88
N ILE A 275 0.56 9.47 11.04
CA ILE A 275 0.97 10.86 11.25
C ILE A 275 -0.23 11.82 11.37
N ILE A 276 -1.35 11.51 10.72
CA ILE A 276 -2.60 12.30 10.77
C ILE A 276 -3.61 11.79 11.83
N GLY A 277 -3.22 10.82 12.66
CA GLY A 277 -4.05 10.27 13.74
C GLY A 277 -5.11 9.25 13.31
N SER A 278 -5.04 8.74 12.07
CA SER A 278 -5.88 7.63 11.61
C SER A 278 -5.34 6.29 12.11
N ARG A 279 -6.12 5.19 12.03
CA ARG A 279 -5.78 3.95 12.74
C ARG A 279 -5.97 2.67 11.93
N PHE A 280 -5.07 1.73 12.15
CA PHE A 280 -5.23 0.32 11.80
C PHE A 280 -5.11 -0.54 13.04
N LYS A 281 -5.74 -1.71 12.99
CA LYS A 281 -5.56 -2.79 13.96
C LYS A 281 -4.70 -3.86 13.31
N GLY A 282 -3.62 -4.23 13.97
CA GLY A 282 -2.77 -5.35 13.56
C GLY A 282 -2.98 -6.54 14.50
N GLU A 283 -2.99 -7.76 13.99
CA GLU A 283 -3.12 -9.00 14.76
C GLU A 283 -2.19 -10.09 14.22
N ILE A 284 -1.54 -10.86 15.10
CA ILE A 284 -0.86 -12.10 14.71
C ILE A 284 -1.89 -13.22 14.68
N VAL A 285 -2.31 -13.66 13.50
CA VAL A 285 -3.28 -14.76 13.39
C VAL A 285 -2.63 -16.13 13.46
N ASP A 286 -1.38 -16.26 13.04
CA ASP A 286 -0.59 -17.48 13.24
C ASP A 286 0.92 -17.24 13.16
N PHE A 287 1.70 -18.28 13.43
CA PHE A 287 3.14 -18.33 13.16
C PHE A 287 3.44 -19.30 12.02
N THR A 288 4.47 -19.00 11.24
CA THR A 288 4.97 -19.85 10.17
C THR A 288 6.48 -19.69 10.04
N GLU A 289 7.07 -20.33 9.03
CA GLU A 289 8.45 -20.11 8.61
C GLU A 289 8.48 -19.77 7.11
N VAL A 290 9.42 -18.90 6.73
CA VAL A 290 9.79 -18.63 5.33
C VAL A 290 11.21 -19.19 5.17
N GLN A 291 11.32 -20.36 4.54
CA GLN A 291 12.47 -21.25 4.69
C GLN A 291 12.87 -21.44 6.17
N ASN A 292 14.02 -20.90 6.59
CA ASN A 292 14.53 -21.03 7.96
C ASN A 292 14.34 -19.75 8.80
N VAL A 293 13.54 -18.79 8.31
CA VAL A 293 13.25 -17.52 8.99
C VAL A 293 11.88 -17.62 9.67
N ARG A 294 11.84 -17.40 10.98
CA ARG A 294 10.57 -17.33 11.72
C ARG A 294 9.74 -16.17 11.21
N ALA A 295 8.47 -16.45 10.93
CA ALA A 295 7.53 -15.48 10.40
C ALA A 295 6.20 -15.54 11.14
N ILE A 296 5.43 -14.47 11.00
CA ILE A 296 4.05 -14.38 11.44
C ILE A 296 3.13 -14.39 10.22
N ILE A 297 1.89 -14.79 10.41
CA ILE A 297 0.79 -14.48 9.50
C ILE A 297 0.04 -13.29 10.11
N PRO A 298 0.20 -12.06 9.59
CA PRO A 298 -0.47 -10.90 10.14
C PRO A 298 -1.82 -10.65 9.46
N LYS A 299 -2.76 -10.10 10.23
CA LYS A 299 -4.02 -9.58 9.75
C LYS A 299 -4.10 -8.09 10.05
N ILE A 300 -4.47 -7.30 9.04
CA ILE A 300 -4.67 -5.86 9.15
C ILE A 300 -6.14 -5.55 8.99
N THR A 301 -6.65 -4.66 9.83
CA THR A 301 -8.03 -4.16 9.76
C THR A 301 -8.05 -2.64 9.68
N GLY A 302 -8.86 -2.11 8.77
CA GLY A 302 -9.14 -0.69 8.65
C GLY A 302 -10.46 -0.42 7.94
N SER A 303 -10.71 0.86 7.63
CA SER A 303 -11.96 1.33 7.01
C SER A 303 -11.66 2.30 5.88
N ALA A 304 -12.55 2.34 4.91
CA ALA A 304 -12.51 3.29 3.81
C ALA A 304 -13.85 4.00 3.63
N TRP A 305 -13.81 5.17 3.00
CA TRP A 305 -14.98 5.97 2.68
C TRP A 305 -14.90 6.49 1.27
N MET A 306 -15.98 6.36 0.51
CA MET A 306 -16.13 7.02 -0.78
C MET A 306 -16.12 8.55 -0.59
N THR A 307 -15.36 9.25 -1.41
CA THR A 307 -15.27 10.71 -1.45
C THR A 307 -15.98 11.29 -2.67
N GLY A 308 -16.09 10.54 -3.77
CA GLY A 308 -16.75 11.03 -4.97
C GLY A 308 -16.89 9.99 -6.08
N VAL A 309 -17.73 10.32 -7.07
CA VAL A 309 -17.83 9.59 -8.34
C VAL A 309 -17.42 10.55 -9.44
N HIS A 310 -16.47 10.14 -10.27
CA HIS A 310 -15.82 11.02 -11.24
C HIS A 310 -15.93 10.43 -12.65
N GLN A 311 -16.01 11.34 -13.62
CA GLN A 311 -15.89 11.05 -15.04
C GLN A 311 -14.76 11.90 -15.59
N PHE A 312 -13.63 11.27 -15.90
CA PHE A 312 -12.48 11.93 -16.48
C PHE A 312 -12.63 11.95 -18.00
N SER A 313 -12.80 13.15 -18.56
CA SER A 313 -12.80 13.36 -20.00
C SER A 313 -11.38 13.40 -20.55
N LEU A 314 -11.16 12.77 -21.70
CA LEU A 314 -9.92 12.89 -22.46
C LEU A 314 -10.19 13.70 -23.74
N ASP A 315 -9.68 14.93 -23.75
CA ASP A 315 -9.66 15.76 -24.96
C ASP A 315 -8.31 15.55 -25.66
N GLU A 316 -8.33 15.12 -26.93
CA GLU A 316 -7.10 14.91 -27.71
C GLU A 316 -6.31 16.21 -27.96
N THR A 317 -6.94 17.37 -27.73
CA THR A 317 -6.31 18.69 -27.84
C THR A 317 -5.73 19.21 -26.52
N ASP A 318 -5.94 18.51 -25.39
CA ASP A 318 -5.32 18.83 -24.11
C ASP A 318 -3.79 18.67 -24.21
N PRO A 319 -2.97 19.70 -23.96
CA PRO A 319 -1.51 19.56 -23.99
C PRO A 319 -0.96 18.64 -22.88
N TYR A 320 -1.77 18.29 -21.88
CA TYR A 320 -1.41 17.45 -20.74
C TYR A 320 -2.29 16.20 -20.64
N ILE A 321 -2.51 15.51 -21.77
CA ILE A 321 -3.32 14.27 -21.83
C ILE A 321 -2.87 13.27 -20.76
N GLU A 322 -1.56 12.99 -20.69
CA GLU A 322 -0.98 12.06 -19.70
C GLU A 322 -0.71 12.71 -18.33
N GLY A 323 -0.89 14.03 -18.19
CA GLY A 323 -0.56 14.76 -16.97
C GLY A 323 0.95 14.99 -16.73
N PHE A 324 1.27 15.61 -15.60
CA PHE A 324 2.63 15.94 -15.18
C PHE A 324 2.77 15.94 -13.64
N LEU A 325 4.01 15.96 -13.14
CA LEU A 325 4.32 16.10 -11.72
C LEU A 325 5.35 17.21 -11.55
N LEU A 326 5.12 18.09 -10.57
CA LEU A 326 6.15 18.97 -10.04
C LEU A 326 6.81 18.25 -8.87
N LYS A 327 8.11 17.99 -8.99
CA LYS A 327 8.92 17.30 -7.98
C LYS A 327 9.95 18.26 -7.40
#